data_AF-Q3TCG6-F1
#
_entry.id   AF-Q3TCG6-F1
#
_cell.length_a   1.000
_cell.length_b   1.000
_cell.length_c   1.000
_cell.angle_alpha   90.00
_cell.angle_beta   90.00
_cell.angle_gamma   90.00
#
_symmetry.space_group_name_H-M   'P 1'
#
loop_
_entity.id
_entity.type
_entity.pdbx_description
1 polymer ?
#
loop_
_entity_poly.entity_id
_entity_poly.type
_entity_poly.pdbx_seq_one_letter_code
_entity_poly.pdbx_strand_id
1 'polypeptide(L)'
;MMLTEASLSIWGWGSLGIVLFLITFGPFVIFYLAFYILCFVGGGLVVTLLYGKTNSEKYLEQCEHSFLPPTSSGVPKCLEEMKREARTIKIDRRLTGANIIDEPLQQVIQFSLRDNVQYWYYTLSDDESFLLEIRQTLQNALIQFATRSKEIDWQPYFTTRIVDDFGTHLRVFRKAQQRVTEKDDQVKGTAEDLVETFFEVEVEMEKDVCRDLVCTSPKDEEGFLRDLCEVLLYLLLPPGDFQSKIMRYFVREILARGILLPLINQLSDPDYINQYVIWMIRDSNCNYEAFMNIIKLSDNIGELEAVRDKAAEELQYLRSLDTAGDDINTIKNQINSLLFVKKVCDSRIQRLQSGKEINTVKLAANFGKLCTVPLDSILVDNVALQFFMDYMQQTGGQAHLFFWMTVEGYRVTAQQQLEVLSGRQRDGKQQTNQTKGLLRAAAVGIYEQYLSEKASPRVTVDDYLVAKLADTL
;
A
#
# COMPACT_ATOMS: atom_id res chain seq x y z
N MET A 1 -3.14 -73.28 -90.09
CA MET A 1 -1.70 -73.67 -89.99
C MET A 1 -1.01 -72.55 -89.24
N MET A 2 -0.94 -72.65 -87.91
CA MET A 2 -0.56 -71.54 -87.04
C MET A 2 0.95 -71.31 -87.07
N LEU A 3 1.34 -70.08 -87.37
CA LEU A 3 2.69 -69.54 -87.23
C LEU A 3 2.97 -69.29 -85.75
N THR A 4 3.93 -70.00 -85.16
CA THR A 4 4.47 -69.70 -83.83
C THR A 4 5.77 -68.92 -83.98
N GLU A 5 5.73 -67.61 -83.74
CA GLU A 5 6.93 -66.81 -83.49
C GLU A 5 7.56 -67.25 -82.16
N ALA A 6 8.77 -67.79 -82.22
CA ALA A 6 9.53 -68.15 -81.02
C ALA A 6 10.25 -66.90 -80.49
N SER A 7 9.64 -66.21 -79.52
CA SER A 7 10.32 -65.16 -78.76
C SER A 7 11.34 -65.79 -77.80
N LEU A 8 12.64 -65.71 -78.13
CA LEU A 8 13.71 -66.18 -77.25
C LEU A 8 13.81 -65.26 -76.03
N SER A 9 13.59 -65.82 -74.82
CA SER A 9 13.70 -65.11 -73.54
C SER A 9 15.10 -64.50 -73.33
N ILE A 10 15.18 -63.35 -72.64
CA ILE A 10 16.43 -62.66 -72.23
C ILE A 10 17.41 -63.63 -71.55
N TRP A 11 16.88 -64.60 -70.80
CA TRP A 11 17.66 -65.66 -70.14
C TRP A 11 18.33 -66.62 -71.13
N GLY A 12 17.73 -66.84 -72.31
CA GLY A 12 18.30 -67.64 -73.38
C GLY A 12 19.52 -66.98 -74.02
N TRP A 13 19.44 -65.67 -74.29
CA TRP A 13 20.58 -64.89 -74.78
C TRP A 13 21.71 -64.77 -73.77
N GLY A 14 21.38 -64.60 -72.48
CA GLY A 14 22.36 -64.62 -71.39
C GLY A 14 23.08 -65.97 -71.27
N SER A 15 22.33 -67.07 -71.36
CA SER A 15 22.90 -68.43 -71.30
C SER A 15 23.79 -68.74 -72.50
N LEU A 16 23.38 -68.34 -73.71
CA LEU A 16 24.20 -68.47 -74.92
C LEU A 16 25.51 -67.67 -74.81
N GLY A 17 25.43 -66.44 -74.27
CA GLY A 17 26.59 -65.60 -74.02
C GLY A 17 27.58 -66.21 -73.03
N ILE A 18 27.09 -66.80 -71.93
CA ILE A 18 27.93 -67.47 -70.93
C ILE A 18 28.62 -68.71 -71.52
N VAL A 19 27.90 -69.52 -72.32
CA VAL A 19 28.47 -70.72 -72.95
C VAL A 19 29.52 -70.34 -74.00
N LEU A 20 29.24 -69.37 -74.87
CA LEU A 20 30.23 -68.86 -75.83
C LEU A 20 31.46 -68.29 -75.11
N PHE A 21 31.26 -67.53 -74.04
CA PHE A 21 32.35 -66.94 -73.26
C PHE A 21 33.25 -68.00 -72.62
N LEU A 22 32.67 -69.06 -72.04
CA LEU A 22 33.42 -70.19 -71.47
C LEU A 22 34.16 -71.02 -72.52
N ILE A 23 33.60 -71.19 -73.72
CA ILE A 23 34.27 -71.90 -74.83
C ILE A 23 35.44 -71.08 -75.38
N THR A 24 35.24 -69.77 -75.56
CA THR A 24 36.23 -68.91 -76.23
C THR A 24 37.44 -68.64 -75.34
N PHE A 25 37.23 -68.47 -74.03
CA PHE A 25 38.27 -68.05 -73.11
C PHE A 25 38.66 -69.14 -72.07
N GLY A 26 37.91 -70.24 -71.99
CA GLY A 26 38.18 -71.37 -71.10
C GLY A 26 37.59 -71.23 -69.68
N PRO A 27 37.57 -72.31 -68.88
CA PRO A 27 36.97 -72.31 -67.54
C PRO A 27 37.74 -71.46 -66.52
N PHE A 28 39.00 -71.09 -66.81
CA PHE A 28 39.85 -70.32 -65.90
C PHE A 28 39.56 -68.82 -65.88
N VAL A 29 38.71 -68.33 -66.77
CA VAL A 29 38.43 -66.89 -66.93
C VAL A 29 37.70 -66.31 -65.73
N ILE A 30 36.87 -67.11 -65.07
CA ILE A 30 36.20 -66.69 -63.84
C ILE A 30 37.24 -66.40 -62.75
N PHE A 31 38.31 -67.20 -62.66
CA PHE A 31 39.39 -66.97 -61.71
C PHE A 31 40.22 -65.73 -62.05
N TYR A 32 40.53 -65.51 -63.33
CA TYR A 32 41.22 -64.30 -63.76
C TYR A 32 40.38 -63.04 -63.52
N LEU A 33 39.08 -63.08 -63.84
CA LEU A 33 38.16 -61.96 -63.58
C LEU A 33 38.08 -61.65 -62.08
N ALA A 34 37.93 -62.67 -61.24
CA ALA A 34 37.92 -62.51 -59.79
C ALA A 34 39.23 -61.92 -59.27
N PHE A 35 40.38 -62.36 -59.80
CA PHE A 35 41.69 -61.82 -59.45
C PHE A 35 41.85 -60.35 -59.85
N TYR A 36 41.40 -59.97 -61.05
CA TYR A 36 41.44 -58.57 -61.50
C TYR A 36 40.53 -57.66 -60.67
N ILE A 37 39.33 -58.13 -60.30
CA ILE A 37 38.43 -57.39 -59.40
C ILE A 37 39.09 -57.20 -58.03
N LEU A 38 39.71 -58.24 -57.47
CA LEU A 38 40.37 -58.16 -56.17
C LEU A 38 41.57 -57.20 -56.21
N CYS A 39 42.36 -57.23 -57.29
CA CYS A 39 43.46 -56.27 -57.50
C CYS A 39 42.95 -54.83 -57.66
N PHE A 40 41.83 -54.63 -58.35
CA PHE A 40 41.24 -53.30 -58.54
C PHE A 40 40.70 -52.73 -57.23
N VAL A 41 39.96 -53.53 -56.46
CA VAL A 41 39.43 -53.12 -55.14
C VAL A 41 40.58 -52.90 -54.15
N GLY A 42 41.55 -53.81 -54.10
CA GLY A 42 42.73 -53.68 -53.25
C GLY A 42 43.57 -52.45 -53.61
N GLY A 43 43.82 -52.23 -54.90
CA GLY A 43 44.53 -51.05 -55.40
C GLY A 43 43.77 -49.76 -55.09
N GLY A 44 42.46 -49.74 -55.28
CA GLY A 44 41.60 -48.60 -54.92
C GLY A 44 41.64 -48.28 -53.43
N LEU A 45 41.62 -49.28 -52.56
CA LEU A 45 41.76 -49.11 -51.12
C LEU A 45 43.15 -48.56 -50.76
N VAL A 46 44.22 -49.11 -51.33
CA VAL A 46 45.59 -48.63 -51.09
C VAL A 46 45.76 -47.18 -51.55
N VAL A 47 45.27 -46.83 -52.75
CA VAL A 47 45.32 -45.45 -53.24
C VAL A 47 44.52 -44.51 -52.34
N THR A 48 43.34 -44.93 -51.89
CA THR A 48 42.52 -44.11 -50.98
C THR A 48 43.20 -43.92 -49.62
N LEU A 49 43.83 -44.96 -49.09
CA LEU A 49 44.58 -44.88 -47.83
C LEU A 49 45.85 -44.03 -47.96
N LEU A 50 46.61 -44.18 -49.04
CA LEU A 50 47.83 -43.39 -49.29
C LEU A 50 47.49 -41.93 -49.60
N TYR A 51 46.44 -41.69 -50.37
CA TYR A 51 45.93 -40.35 -50.64
C TYR A 51 45.40 -39.71 -49.35
N GLY A 52 44.62 -40.44 -48.55
CA GLY A 52 44.15 -39.99 -47.25
C GLY A 52 45.30 -39.66 -46.30
N LYS A 53 46.32 -40.52 -46.22
CA LYS A 53 47.53 -40.29 -45.42
C LYS A 53 48.28 -39.04 -45.88
N THR A 54 48.58 -38.93 -47.17
CA THR A 54 49.33 -37.79 -47.73
C THR A 54 48.56 -36.48 -47.56
N ASN A 55 47.24 -36.50 -47.73
CA ASN A 55 46.40 -35.31 -47.56
C ASN A 55 46.27 -34.92 -46.08
N SER A 56 46.24 -35.90 -45.17
CA SER A 56 46.27 -35.66 -43.73
C SER A 56 47.59 -35.07 -43.26
N GLU A 57 48.73 -35.54 -43.80
CA GLU A 57 50.06 -35.01 -43.49
C GLU A 57 50.21 -33.57 -43.99
N LYS A 58 49.78 -33.27 -45.23
CA LYS A 58 49.73 -31.90 -45.76
C LYS A 58 48.84 -30.97 -44.94
N TYR A 59 47.68 -31.46 -44.49
CA TYR A 59 46.79 -30.68 -43.64
C TYR A 59 47.42 -30.40 -42.26
N LEU A 60 48.17 -31.37 -41.72
CA LEU A 60 48.92 -31.22 -40.46
C LEU A 60 50.05 -30.20 -40.58
N GLU A 61 50.84 -30.25 -41.66
CA GLU A 61 51.89 -29.25 -41.95
C GLU A 61 51.30 -27.84 -42.11
N GLN A 62 50.14 -27.72 -42.76
CA GLN A 62 49.45 -26.43 -42.92
C GLN A 62 48.92 -25.88 -41.59
N CYS A 63 48.55 -26.77 -40.65
CA CYS A 63 48.19 -26.39 -39.28
C CYS A 63 49.42 -25.96 -38.45
N GLU A 64 50.58 -26.61 -38.63
CA GLU A 64 51.84 -26.26 -37.95
C GLU A 64 52.34 -24.85 -38.31
N HIS A 65 52.08 -24.39 -39.54
CA HIS A 65 52.42 -23.03 -39.98
C HIS A 65 51.39 -21.96 -39.57
N SER A 66 50.25 -22.36 -39.02
CA SER A 66 49.32 -21.42 -38.39
C SER A 66 49.81 -21.13 -36.97
N PHE A 67 49.99 -19.85 -36.62
CA PHE A 67 50.36 -19.41 -35.26
C PHE A 67 49.25 -19.67 -34.20
N LEU A 68 48.27 -20.53 -34.52
CA LEU A 68 47.23 -20.94 -33.61
C LEU A 68 47.70 -22.22 -32.90
N PRO A 69 47.68 -22.25 -31.55
CA PRO A 69 48.07 -23.44 -30.82
C PRO A 69 47.20 -24.63 -31.25
N PRO A 70 47.72 -25.87 -31.22
CA PRO A 70 46.92 -27.05 -31.53
C PRO A 70 45.68 -27.03 -30.65
N THR A 71 44.49 -27.19 -31.25
CA THR A 71 43.27 -27.45 -30.49
C THR A 71 43.52 -28.68 -29.65
N SER A 72 43.85 -28.46 -28.37
CA SER A 72 43.94 -29.51 -27.36
C SER A 72 42.68 -30.34 -27.51
N SER A 73 42.84 -31.65 -27.67
CA SER A 73 41.76 -32.62 -27.69
C SER A 73 40.68 -32.21 -26.69
N GLY A 74 39.56 -31.70 -27.19
CA GLY A 74 38.57 -31.01 -26.35
C GLY A 74 38.00 -31.93 -25.28
N VAL A 75 37.97 -33.24 -25.56
CA VAL A 75 37.46 -34.26 -24.64
C VAL A 75 38.41 -34.47 -23.44
N PRO A 76 39.73 -34.72 -23.60
CA PRO A 76 40.66 -34.75 -22.47
C PRO A 76 40.71 -33.47 -21.66
N LYS A 77 40.67 -32.29 -22.30
CA LYS A 77 40.67 -31.01 -21.57
C LYS A 77 39.37 -30.78 -20.81
N CYS A 78 38.21 -31.08 -21.41
CA CYS A 78 36.93 -31.09 -20.70
C CYS A 78 36.93 -32.14 -19.58
N LEU A 79 37.51 -33.32 -19.79
CA LEU A 79 37.60 -34.36 -18.77
C LEU A 79 38.52 -33.95 -17.63
N GLU A 80 39.62 -33.25 -17.89
CA GLU A 80 40.49 -32.65 -16.87
C GLU A 80 39.80 -31.50 -16.14
N GLU A 81 39.04 -30.65 -16.84
CA GLU A 81 38.27 -29.55 -16.23
C GLU A 81 37.09 -30.09 -15.40
N MET A 82 36.45 -31.19 -15.83
CA MET A 82 35.42 -31.91 -15.07
C MET A 82 35.99 -32.70 -13.89
N LYS A 83 37.25 -33.14 -13.97
CA LYS A 83 37.97 -33.83 -12.88
C LYS A 83 38.63 -32.88 -11.89
N ARG A 84 38.81 -31.60 -12.25
CA ARG A 84 39.23 -30.58 -11.30
C ARG A 84 38.13 -30.46 -10.25
N GLU A 85 38.48 -30.75 -9.00
CA GLU A 85 37.60 -30.52 -7.85
C GLU A 85 37.03 -29.10 -7.92
N ALA A 86 35.72 -28.99 -7.70
CA ALA A 86 35.05 -27.71 -7.60
C ALA A 86 35.86 -26.80 -6.67
N ARG A 87 36.19 -25.59 -7.15
CA ARG A 87 36.95 -24.63 -6.35
C ARG A 87 36.26 -24.50 -5.00
N THR A 88 37.03 -24.61 -3.91
CA THR A 88 36.46 -24.40 -2.58
C THR A 88 36.01 -22.94 -2.46
N ILE A 89 34.70 -22.73 -2.57
CA ILE A 89 34.09 -21.41 -2.40
C ILE A 89 34.17 -21.06 -0.91
N LYS A 90 35.13 -20.20 -0.57
CA LYS A 90 35.24 -19.65 0.78
C LYS A 90 34.24 -18.52 0.95
N ILE A 91 33.16 -18.82 1.67
CA ILE A 91 32.08 -17.89 1.99
C ILE A 91 32.43 -17.17 3.28
N ASP A 92 32.62 -15.85 3.23
CA ASP A 92 32.77 -15.05 4.45
C ASP A 92 31.42 -14.99 5.18
N ARG A 93 31.46 -15.20 6.50
CA ARG A 93 30.26 -15.08 7.34
C ARG A 93 29.92 -13.63 7.63
N ARG A 94 30.92 -12.73 7.57
CA ARG A 94 30.75 -11.30 7.85
C ARG A 94 30.14 -10.61 6.63
N LEU A 95 29.08 -9.84 6.85
CA LEU A 95 28.38 -9.10 5.80
C LEU A 95 28.53 -7.60 6.03
N THR A 96 28.10 -7.14 7.20
CA THR A 96 28.09 -5.72 7.61
C THR A 96 29.22 -5.40 8.59
N GLY A 97 29.71 -6.40 9.32
CA GLY A 97 30.68 -6.28 10.41
C GLY A 97 30.04 -6.23 11.81
N ALA A 98 28.72 -6.27 11.91
CA ALA A 98 27.97 -6.34 13.16
C ALA A 98 27.25 -7.69 13.27
N ASN A 99 27.67 -8.53 14.22
CA ASN A 99 27.12 -9.90 14.38
C ASN A 99 25.59 -9.93 14.57
N ILE A 100 25.03 -8.94 15.25
CA ILE A 100 23.58 -8.85 15.50
C ILE A 100 22.74 -8.69 14.22
N ILE A 101 23.35 -8.16 13.15
CA ILE A 101 22.71 -7.98 11.83
C ILE A 101 23.13 -9.12 10.90
N ASP A 102 24.40 -9.52 10.95
CA ASP A 102 24.95 -10.53 10.06
C ASP A 102 24.28 -11.89 10.25
N GLU A 103 23.95 -12.30 11.47
CA GLU A 103 23.26 -13.57 11.71
C GLU A 103 21.85 -13.63 11.09
N PRO A 104 20.94 -12.67 11.35
CA PRO A 104 19.66 -12.60 10.64
C PRO A 104 19.79 -12.55 9.13
N LEU A 105 20.73 -11.76 8.58
CA LEU A 105 20.94 -11.68 7.13
C LEU A 105 21.39 -13.01 6.54
N GLN A 106 22.29 -13.74 7.23
CA GLN A 106 22.70 -15.08 6.80
C GLN A 106 21.53 -16.07 6.83
N GLN A 107 20.62 -15.96 7.81
CA GLN A 107 19.39 -16.76 7.85
C GLN A 107 18.46 -16.42 6.69
N VAL A 108 18.27 -15.14 6.37
CA VAL A 108 17.47 -14.72 5.19
C VAL A 108 18.03 -15.36 3.93
N ILE A 109 19.34 -15.25 3.67
CA ILE A 109 19.97 -15.89 2.50
C ILE A 109 19.74 -17.40 2.49
N GLN A 110 19.93 -18.06 3.64
CA GLN A 110 19.74 -19.50 3.76
C GLN A 110 18.29 -19.92 3.48
N PHE A 111 17.31 -19.23 4.05
CA PHE A 111 15.90 -19.53 3.83
C PHE A 111 15.48 -19.21 2.40
N SER A 112 15.93 -18.10 1.82
CA SER A 112 15.66 -17.77 0.43
C SER A 112 16.20 -18.83 -0.52
N LEU A 113 17.42 -19.35 -0.29
CA LEU A 113 17.98 -20.43 -1.10
C LEU A 113 17.24 -21.75 -0.90
N ARG A 114 16.90 -22.09 0.34
CA ARG A 114 16.14 -23.31 0.66
C ARG A 114 14.79 -23.31 -0.07
N ASP A 115 14.07 -22.21 0.03
CA ASP A 115 12.66 -22.14 -0.39
C ASP A 115 12.54 -21.89 -1.91
N ASN A 116 13.45 -21.12 -2.52
CA ASN A 116 13.36 -20.77 -3.94
C ASN A 116 14.26 -21.62 -4.86
N VAL A 117 15.27 -22.31 -4.34
CA VAL A 117 16.31 -22.97 -5.16
C VAL A 117 16.45 -24.44 -4.85
N GLN A 118 16.71 -24.76 -3.58
CA GLN A 118 17.11 -26.09 -3.11
C GLN A 118 16.07 -27.17 -3.46
N TYR A 119 14.78 -26.83 -3.32
CA TYR A 119 13.67 -27.76 -3.57
C TYR A 119 13.70 -28.36 -4.99
N TRP A 120 13.86 -27.53 -6.02
CA TRP A 120 13.87 -28.02 -7.41
C TRP A 120 15.28 -28.41 -7.85
N TYR A 121 16.33 -27.78 -7.32
CA TYR A 121 17.70 -28.05 -7.75
C TYR A 121 18.16 -29.47 -7.40
N TYR A 122 17.83 -29.96 -6.20
CA TYR A 122 18.16 -31.33 -5.81
C TYR A 122 17.35 -32.42 -6.54
N THR A 123 16.37 -32.03 -7.37
CA THR A 123 15.76 -32.98 -8.32
C THR A 123 16.60 -33.17 -9.59
N LEU A 124 17.56 -32.27 -9.84
CA LEU A 124 18.37 -32.22 -11.05
C LEU A 124 19.83 -32.64 -10.80
N SER A 125 20.43 -32.21 -9.69
CA SER A 125 21.85 -32.45 -9.37
C SER A 125 22.10 -32.41 -7.86
N ASP A 126 23.02 -33.26 -7.39
CA ASP A 126 23.53 -33.26 -6.01
C ASP A 126 24.73 -32.33 -5.80
N ASP A 127 25.19 -31.63 -6.84
CA ASP A 127 26.35 -30.73 -6.78
C ASP A 127 26.04 -29.46 -5.97
N GLU A 128 26.71 -29.25 -4.84
CA GLU A 128 26.52 -28.06 -4.00
C GLU A 128 27.12 -26.78 -4.59
N SER A 129 28.01 -26.89 -5.59
CA SER A 129 28.75 -25.77 -6.15
C SER A 129 27.83 -24.65 -6.66
N PHE A 130 26.77 -25.01 -7.38
CA PHE A 130 25.78 -24.06 -7.87
C PHE A 130 25.11 -23.25 -6.75
N LEU A 131 24.68 -23.91 -5.66
CA LEU A 131 24.05 -23.25 -4.52
C LEU A 131 25.04 -22.32 -3.80
N LEU A 132 26.30 -22.74 -3.70
CA LEU A 132 27.38 -21.94 -3.11
C LEU A 132 27.71 -20.70 -3.97
N GLU A 133 27.69 -20.80 -5.30
CA GLU A 133 27.90 -19.66 -6.21
C GLU A 133 26.77 -18.62 -6.12
N ILE A 134 25.51 -19.06 -6.08
CA ILE A 134 24.37 -18.14 -5.88
C ILE A 134 24.48 -17.48 -4.52
N ARG A 135 24.80 -18.27 -3.47
CA ARG A 135 25.00 -17.74 -2.12
C ARG A 135 26.09 -16.68 -2.08
N GLN A 136 27.23 -16.96 -2.71
CA GLN A 136 28.35 -16.02 -2.79
C GLN A 136 27.95 -14.74 -3.54
N THR A 137 27.20 -14.87 -4.64
CA THR A 137 26.72 -13.72 -5.42
C THR A 137 25.79 -12.83 -4.60
N LEU A 138 24.82 -13.42 -3.88
CA LEU A 138 23.93 -12.71 -2.97
C LEU A 138 24.69 -12.02 -1.83
N GLN A 139 25.65 -12.71 -1.22
CA GLN A 139 26.48 -12.12 -0.17
C GLN A 139 27.35 -10.98 -0.68
N ASN A 140 27.98 -11.13 -1.84
CA ASN A 140 28.77 -10.07 -2.46
C ASN A 140 27.91 -8.82 -2.70
N ALA A 141 26.70 -9.01 -3.23
CA ALA A 141 25.74 -7.90 -3.40
C ALA A 141 25.40 -7.23 -2.06
N LEU A 142 25.15 -8.02 -1.00
CA LEU A 142 24.84 -7.50 0.34
C LEU A 142 26.04 -6.80 1.00
N ILE A 143 27.26 -7.31 0.85
CA ILE A 143 28.48 -6.69 1.36
C ILE A 143 28.69 -5.34 0.67
N GLN A 144 28.51 -5.28 -0.65
CA GLN A 144 28.62 -4.04 -1.40
C GLN A 144 27.52 -3.05 -1.01
N PHE A 145 26.29 -3.54 -0.81
CA PHE A 145 25.18 -2.72 -0.32
C PHE A 145 25.48 -2.14 1.07
N ALA A 146 25.95 -2.97 2.00
CA ALA A 146 26.33 -2.55 3.35
C ALA A 146 27.49 -1.55 3.34
N THR A 147 28.46 -1.73 2.44
CA THR A 147 29.60 -0.81 2.29
C THR A 147 29.13 0.55 1.78
N ARG A 148 28.34 0.59 0.70
CA ARG A 148 27.78 1.84 0.17
C ARG A 148 26.82 2.51 1.16
N SER A 149 26.06 1.73 1.92
CA SER A 149 25.17 2.25 2.96
C SER A 149 25.92 3.02 4.04
N LYS A 150 27.20 2.71 4.31
CA LYS A 150 28.03 3.45 5.27
C LYS A 150 28.48 4.81 4.75
N GLU A 151 28.45 5.03 3.44
CA GLU A 151 28.84 6.29 2.80
C GLU A 151 27.67 7.29 2.72
N ILE A 152 26.45 6.83 3.01
CA ILE A 152 25.23 7.66 2.96
C ILE A 152 25.07 8.41 4.27
N ASP A 153 24.79 9.71 4.17
CA ASP A 153 24.35 10.51 5.31
C ASP A 153 22.88 10.20 5.63
N TRP A 154 22.67 9.37 6.66
CA TRP A 154 21.35 8.92 7.10
C TRP A 154 20.56 9.99 7.85
N GLN A 155 21.22 11.00 8.42
CA GLN A 155 20.54 12.03 9.20
C GLN A 155 19.48 12.78 8.36
N PRO A 156 19.81 13.44 7.24
CA PRO A 156 18.82 14.16 6.43
C PRO A 156 17.77 13.22 5.81
N TYR A 157 18.13 11.95 5.57
CA TYR A 157 17.19 10.95 5.09
C TYR A 157 16.09 10.69 6.13
N PHE A 158 16.45 10.39 7.37
CA PHE A 158 15.50 10.06 8.44
C PHE A 158 14.80 11.27 9.06
N THR A 159 15.45 12.44 9.10
CA THR A 159 14.85 13.62 9.75
C THR A 159 14.03 14.50 8.81
N THR A 160 14.29 14.43 7.51
CA THR A 160 13.69 15.34 6.53
C THR A 160 13.01 14.57 5.43
N ARG A 161 13.75 13.82 4.60
CA ARG A 161 13.17 13.20 3.39
C ARG A 161 12.02 12.25 3.70
N ILE A 162 12.24 11.28 4.58
CA ILE A 162 11.19 10.29 4.92
C ILE A 162 10.00 10.94 5.63
N VAL A 163 10.25 12.00 6.41
CA VAL A 163 9.22 12.74 7.15
C VAL A 163 8.37 13.57 6.19
N ASP A 164 9.01 14.20 5.20
CA ASP A 164 8.35 14.97 4.15
C ASP A 164 7.52 14.05 3.24
N ASP A 165 8.04 12.87 2.89
CA ASP A 165 7.31 11.85 2.11
C ASP A 165 6.08 11.36 2.88
N PHE A 166 6.24 11.03 4.17
CA PHE A 166 5.13 10.64 5.04
C PHE A 166 4.10 11.76 5.21
N GLY A 167 4.58 13.00 5.42
CA GLY A 167 3.72 14.18 5.54
C GLY A 167 2.94 14.46 4.26
N THR A 168 3.56 14.23 3.10
CA THR A 168 2.91 14.32 1.79
C THR A 168 1.86 13.24 1.62
N HIS A 169 2.18 11.99 1.90
CA HIS A 169 1.22 10.88 1.88
C HIS A 169 0.02 11.16 2.79
N LEU A 170 0.25 11.64 4.02
CA LEU A 170 -0.82 11.99 4.97
C LEU A 170 -1.70 13.14 4.47
N ARG A 171 -1.12 14.13 3.78
CA ARG A 171 -1.84 15.26 3.19
C ARG A 171 -2.72 14.81 2.03
N VAL A 172 -2.21 13.95 1.15
CA VAL A 172 -2.99 13.32 0.07
C VAL A 172 -4.13 12.50 0.66
N PHE A 173 -3.84 11.64 1.64
CA PHE A 173 -4.84 10.82 2.34
C PHE A 173 -5.97 11.66 2.96
N ARG A 174 -5.63 12.72 3.70
CA ARG A 174 -6.65 13.59 4.33
C ARG A 174 -7.53 14.29 3.30
N LYS A 175 -6.96 14.75 2.20
CA LYS A 175 -7.72 15.40 1.11
C LYS A 175 -8.60 14.38 0.38
N ALA A 176 -8.14 13.16 0.18
CA ALA A 176 -8.94 12.07 -0.37
C ALA A 176 -10.10 11.71 0.55
N GLN A 177 -9.84 11.55 1.86
CA GLN A 177 -10.86 11.28 2.87
C GLN A 177 -11.92 12.38 2.90
N GLN A 178 -11.53 13.66 2.87
CA GLN A 178 -12.48 14.78 2.81
C GLN A 178 -13.38 14.71 1.58
N ARG A 179 -12.84 14.40 0.40
CA ARG A 179 -13.62 14.25 -0.84
C ARG A 179 -14.61 13.09 -0.77
N VAL A 180 -14.19 11.97 -0.17
CA VAL A 180 -15.08 10.82 0.02
C VAL A 180 -16.20 11.18 0.99
N THR A 181 -15.91 11.85 2.11
CA THR A 181 -16.93 12.30 3.07
C THR A 181 -17.92 13.30 2.47
N GLU A 182 -17.47 14.23 1.62
CA GLU A 182 -18.34 15.16 0.90
C GLU A 182 -19.24 14.45 -0.13
N LYS A 183 -18.78 13.33 -0.71
CA LYS A 183 -19.57 12.48 -1.62
C LYS A 183 -20.55 11.55 -0.86
N ASP A 184 -20.22 11.15 0.36
CA ASP A 184 -20.97 10.19 1.20
C ASP A 184 -22.36 10.71 1.64
N ASP A 185 -22.58 12.03 1.58
CA ASP A 185 -23.90 12.66 1.74
C ASP A 185 -24.90 12.22 0.63
N GLN A 186 -24.45 11.50 -0.42
CA GLN A 186 -25.30 11.00 -1.51
C GLN A 186 -25.29 9.47 -1.71
N VAL A 187 -24.19 8.74 -1.46
CA VAL A 187 -24.09 7.27 -1.56
C VAL A 187 -22.96 6.76 -0.65
N LYS A 188 -23.19 5.68 0.12
CA LYS A 188 -22.18 5.02 0.96
C LYS A 188 -20.95 4.62 0.15
N GLY A 189 -19.86 5.36 0.29
CA GLY A 189 -18.56 5.04 -0.32
C GLY A 189 -17.94 3.78 0.29
N THR A 190 -17.39 2.92 -0.55
CA THR A 190 -16.64 1.72 -0.19
C THR A 190 -15.15 2.03 0.01
N ALA A 191 -14.38 1.10 0.60
CA ALA A 191 -12.94 1.25 0.74
C ALA A 191 -12.21 1.37 -0.61
N GLU A 192 -12.78 0.77 -1.67
CA GLU A 192 -12.26 0.86 -3.05
C GLU A 192 -12.37 2.31 -3.58
N ASP A 193 -13.46 3.01 -3.27
CA ASP A 193 -13.67 4.42 -3.67
C ASP A 193 -12.63 5.36 -3.02
N LEU A 194 -12.16 5.03 -1.81
CA LEU A 194 -11.12 5.81 -1.14
C LEU A 194 -9.76 5.64 -1.81
N VAL A 195 -9.42 4.42 -2.26
CA VAL A 195 -8.15 4.13 -2.95
C VAL A 195 -8.11 4.83 -4.31
N GLU A 196 -9.21 4.77 -5.08
CA GLU A 196 -9.31 5.49 -6.36
C GLU A 196 -9.18 7.01 -6.13
N THR A 197 -9.97 7.56 -5.20
CA THR A 197 -9.91 8.99 -4.86
C THR A 197 -8.52 9.40 -4.35
N PHE A 198 -7.80 8.52 -3.65
CA PHE A 198 -6.45 8.78 -3.17
C PHE A 198 -5.48 9.03 -4.32
N PHE A 199 -5.45 8.14 -5.33
CA PHE A 199 -4.56 8.29 -6.47
C PHE A 199 -4.96 9.46 -7.38
N GLU A 200 -6.26 9.76 -7.52
CA GLU A 200 -6.70 11.00 -8.18
C GLU A 200 -6.11 12.25 -7.51
N VAL A 201 -6.16 12.31 -6.17
CA VAL A 201 -5.61 13.41 -5.39
C VAL A 201 -4.08 13.47 -5.50
N GLU A 202 -3.41 12.31 -5.50
CA GLU A 202 -1.95 12.22 -5.69
C GLU A 202 -1.54 12.87 -7.01
N VAL A 203 -2.19 12.51 -8.12
CA VAL A 203 -1.91 13.06 -9.45
C VAL A 203 -2.11 14.57 -9.49
N GLU A 204 -3.18 15.08 -8.88
CA GLU A 204 -3.41 16.53 -8.82
C GLU A 204 -2.32 17.30 -8.04
N MET A 205 -1.80 16.68 -6.98
CA MET A 205 -0.88 17.31 -6.05
C MET A 205 0.58 17.20 -6.48
N GLU A 206 0.99 16.01 -6.89
CA GLU A 206 2.38 15.68 -7.24
C GLU A 206 2.68 15.89 -8.73
N LYS A 207 1.64 15.94 -9.60
CA LYS A 207 1.66 16.20 -11.05
C LYS A 207 2.49 15.23 -11.91
N ASP A 208 3.72 14.96 -11.52
CA ASP A 208 4.70 14.19 -12.28
C ASP A 208 4.80 12.73 -11.82
N VAL A 209 4.13 12.36 -10.72
CA VAL A 209 4.17 11.01 -10.15
C VAL A 209 2.76 10.48 -9.93
N CYS A 210 2.50 9.27 -10.43
CA CYS A 210 1.29 8.49 -10.17
C CYS A 210 1.71 7.07 -9.82
N ARG A 211 1.37 6.61 -8.62
CA ARG A 211 1.76 5.28 -8.12
C ARG A 211 0.65 4.24 -8.25
N ASP A 212 -0.52 4.65 -8.74
CA ASP A 212 -1.72 3.81 -8.91
C ASP A 212 -1.39 2.44 -9.49
N LEU A 213 -0.83 2.40 -10.71
CA LEU A 213 -0.61 1.14 -11.42
C LEU A 213 0.23 0.14 -10.63
N VAL A 214 1.29 0.61 -9.95
CA VAL A 214 2.19 -0.24 -9.16
C VAL A 214 1.50 -0.71 -7.87
N CYS A 215 0.63 0.11 -7.28
CA CYS A 215 -0.04 -0.19 -6.02
C CYS A 215 -1.37 -0.96 -6.18
N THR A 216 -2.02 -0.91 -7.33
CA THR A 216 -3.32 -1.56 -7.58
C THR A 216 -3.21 -2.87 -8.36
N SER A 217 -2.14 -3.05 -9.15
CA SER A 217 -1.92 -4.26 -9.95
C SER A 217 -0.73 -5.08 -9.43
N PRO A 218 -0.96 -6.33 -8.98
CA PRO A 218 0.12 -7.18 -8.47
C PRO A 218 1.14 -7.54 -9.56
N LYS A 219 0.74 -7.53 -10.83
CA LYS A 219 1.66 -7.80 -11.95
C LYS A 219 2.63 -6.64 -12.18
N ASP A 220 2.14 -5.41 -12.04
CA ASP A 220 2.94 -4.21 -12.25
C ASP A 220 3.84 -3.95 -11.03
N GLU A 221 3.39 -4.28 -9.82
CA GLU A 221 4.24 -4.33 -8.62
C GLU A 221 5.43 -5.27 -8.80
N GLU A 222 5.18 -6.52 -9.22
CA GLU A 222 6.24 -7.48 -9.49
C GLU A 222 7.19 -7.01 -10.60
N GLY A 223 6.66 -6.37 -11.64
CA GLY A 223 7.45 -5.77 -12.72
C GLY A 223 8.37 -4.68 -12.20
N PHE A 224 7.83 -3.75 -11.41
CA PHE A 224 8.58 -2.68 -10.78
C PHE A 224 9.70 -3.20 -9.88
N LEU A 225 9.42 -4.21 -9.04
CA LEU A 225 10.43 -4.82 -8.17
C LEU A 225 11.53 -5.54 -8.94
N ARG A 226 11.22 -6.16 -10.09
CA ARG A 226 12.23 -6.74 -10.97
C ARG A 226 13.15 -5.67 -11.56
N ASP A 227 12.58 -4.58 -12.06
CA ASP A 227 13.34 -3.48 -12.64
C ASP A 227 14.23 -2.81 -11.56
N LEU A 228 13.69 -2.60 -10.36
CA LEU A 228 14.45 -2.14 -9.20
C LEU A 228 15.62 -3.08 -8.89
N CYS A 229 15.37 -4.39 -8.82
CA CYS A 229 16.41 -5.39 -8.58
C CYS A 229 17.45 -5.42 -9.71
N GLU A 230 17.08 -5.23 -10.97
CA GLU A 230 18.05 -5.16 -12.09
C GLU A 230 19.00 -3.97 -11.91
N VAL A 231 18.48 -2.80 -11.52
CA VAL A 231 19.28 -1.61 -11.22
C VAL A 231 20.17 -1.84 -9.99
N LEU A 232 19.63 -2.43 -8.92
CA LEU A 232 20.42 -2.77 -7.73
C LEU A 232 21.55 -3.74 -8.07
N LEU A 233 21.28 -4.80 -8.83
CA LEU A 233 22.30 -5.76 -9.24
C LEU A 233 23.37 -5.12 -10.14
N TYR A 234 22.99 -4.19 -11.02
CA TYR A 234 23.96 -3.42 -11.82
C TYR A 234 24.91 -2.60 -10.94
N LEU A 235 24.39 -2.02 -9.86
CA LEU A 235 25.19 -1.20 -8.94
C LEU A 235 26.04 -2.03 -7.97
N LEU A 236 25.56 -3.22 -7.58
CA LEU A 236 26.12 -4.01 -6.49
C LEU A 236 27.01 -5.17 -6.94
N LEU A 237 26.77 -5.75 -8.12
CA LEU A 237 27.55 -6.90 -8.60
C LEU A 237 28.83 -6.47 -9.35
N PRO A 238 29.91 -7.26 -9.25
CA PRO A 238 31.06 -7.12 -10.13
C PRO A 238 30.66 -7.28 -11.61
N PRO A 239 31.36 -6.62 -12.56
CA PRO A 239 31.04 -6.70 -13.98
C PRO A 239 31.04 -8.14 -14.54
N GLY A 240 31.89 -9.02 -14.02
CA GLY A 240 31.93 -10.44 -14.43
C GLY A 240 30.65 -11.19 -14.07
N ASP A 241 30.16 -11.02 -12.84
CA ASP A 241 28.96 -11.68 -12.35
C ASP A 241 27.70 -11.10 -12.99
N PHE A 242 27.66 -9.78 -13.20
CA PHE A 242 26.53 -9.11 -13.86
C PHE A 242 26.39 -9.49 -15.34
N GLN A 243 27.50 -9.78 -16.03
CA GLN A 243 27.48 -10.23 -17.43
C GLN A 243 26.90 -11.65 -17.58
N SER A 244 26.90 -12.46 -16.52
CA SER A 244 26.24 -13.76 -16.50
C SER A 244 24.73 -13.59 -16.43
N LYS A 245 24.07 -13.57 -17.61
CA LYS A 245 22.62 -13.35 -17.73
C LYS A 245 21.79 -14.32 -16.90
N ILE A 246 22.18 -15.60 -16.88
CA ILE A 246 21.44 -16.64 -16.15
C ILE A 246 21.52 -16.39 -14.65
N MET A 247 22.73 -16.19 -14.11
CA MET A 247 22.93 -15.90 -12.68
C MET A 247 22.20 -14.62 -12.28
N ARG A 248 22.36 -13.55 -13.08
CA ARG A 248 21.71 -12.26 -12.83
C ARG A 248 20.18 -12.38 -12.78
N TYR A 249 19.55 -13.02 -13.76
CA TYR A 249 18.10 -13.20 -13.74
C TYR A 249 17.64 -14.05 -12.57
N PHE A 250 18.39 -15.09 -12.25
CA PHE A 250 18.08 -15.95 -11.12
C PHE A 250 18.11 -15.19 -9.78
N VAL A 251 19.21 -14.48 -9.53
CA VAL A 251 19.37 -13.64 -8.34
C VAL A 251 18.32 -12.53 -8.30
N ARG A 252 18.01 -11.90 -9.45
CA ARG A 252 16.96 -10.87 -9.54
C ARG A 252 15.60 -11.40 -9.11
N GLU A 253 15.20 -12.59 -9.56
CA GLU A 253 13.91 -13.17 -9.16
C GLU A 253 13.89 -13.54 -7.67
N ILE A 254 15.00 -14.05 -7.12
CA ILE A 254 15.12 -14.32 -5.67
C ILE A 254 14.97 -13.02 -4.88
N LEU A 255 15.65 -11.94 -5.29
CA LEU A 255 15.57 -10.66 -4.60
C LEU A 255 14.17 -10.06 -4.72
N ALA A 256 13.63 -9.95 -5.93
CA ALA A 256 12.35 -9.29 -6.19
C ALA A 256 11.18 -10.04 -5.56
N ARG A 257 11.00 -11.32 -5.88
CA ARG A 257 9.84 -12.12 -5.44
C ARG A 257 10.08 -12.87 -4.15
N GLY A 258 11.31 -13.32 -3.89
CA GLY A 258 11.64 -14.11 -2.70
C GLY A 258 11.89 -13.28 -1.45
N ILE A 259 12.32 -12.01 -1.58
CA ILE A 259 12.72 -11.17 -0.45
C ILE A 259 11.94 -9.85 -0.40
N LEU A 260 12.04 -9.02 -1.44
CA LEU A 260 11.49 -7.66 -1.42
C LEU A 260 9.96 -7.65 -1.40
N LEU A 261 9.30 -8.45 -2.25
CA LEU A 261 7.84 -8.49 -2.30
C LEU A 261 7.22 -8.95 -0.96
N PRO A 262 7.65 -10.07 -0.34
CA PRO A 262 7.17 -10.44 1.00
C PRO A 262 7.46 -9.38 2.06
N LEU A 263 8.63 -8.74 2.01
CA LEU A 263 9.00 -7.67 2.94
C LEU A 263 8.08 -6.46 2.79
N ILE A 264 7.82 -6.00 1.57
CA ILE A 264 6.91 -4.88 1.29
C ILE A 264 5.51 -5.22 1.79
N ASN A 265 4.98 -6.40 1.43
CA ASN A 265 3.67 -6.86 1.89
C ASN A 265 3.56 -6.87 3.42
N GLN A 266 4.58 -7.34 4.13
CA GLN A 266 4.61 -7.33 5.58
C GLN A 266 4.68 -5.91 6.15
N LEU A 267 5.52 -5.03 5.58
CA LEU A 267 5.65 -3.65 6.05
C LEU A 267 4.42 -2.79 5.75
N SER A 268 3.65 -3.14 4.71
CA SER A 268 2.39 -2.48 4.35
C SER A 268 1.16 -3.09 5.03
N ASP A 269 1.32 -4.24 5.71
CA ASP A 269 0.20 -4.91 6.36
C ASP A 269 -0.32 -4.06 7.54
N PRO A 270 -1.63 -3.72 7.57
CA PRO A 270 -2.19 -2.87 8.62
C PRO A 270 -2.03 -3.45 10.02
N ASP A 271 -2.14 -4.77 10.19
CA ASP A 271 -1.98 -5.43 11.49
C ASP A 271 -0.52 -5.37 11.93
N TYR A 272 0.43 -5.65 11.03
CA TYR A 272 1.86 -5.50 11.31
C TYR A 272 2.23 -4.07 11.75
N ILE A 273 1.76 -3.05 11.02
CA ILE A 273 1.98 -1.64 11.38
C ILE A 273 1.37 -1.34 12.75
N ASN A 274 0.13 -1.74 12.99
CA ASN A 274 -0.56 -1.49 14.25
C ASN A 274 0.14 -2.17 15.43
N GLN A 275 0.53 -3.43 15.28
CA GLN A 275 1.30 -4.16 16.29
C GLN A 275 2.65 -3.51 16.55
N TYR A 276 3.32 -3.00 15.51
CA TYR A 276 4.59 -2.31 15.66
C TYR A 276 4.42 -0.99 16.43
N VAL A 277 3.38 -0.22 16.15
CA VAL A 277 3.03 0.98 16.92
C VAL A 277 2.74 0.62 18.39
N ILE A 278 1.94 -0.42 18.64
CA ILE A 278 1.64 -0.92 19.99
C ILE A 278 2.93 -1.32 20.71
N TRP A 279 3.83 -2.02 20.02
CA TRP A 279 5.11 -2.43 20.57
C TRP A 279 5.98 -1.23 20.95
N MET A 280 6.07 -0.20 20.09
CA MET A 280 6.83 1.02 20.36
C MET A 280 6.29 1.79 21.58
N ILE A 281 4.97 1.79 21.81
CA ILE A 281 4.35 2.50 22.93
C ILE A 281 4.11 1.62 24.15
N ARG A 282 4.50 0.35 24.13
CA ARG A 282 4.18 -0.64 25.19
C ARG A 282 4.62 -0.20 26.58
N ASP A 283 5.80 0.41 26.68
CA ASP A 283 6.38 0.88 27.94
C ASP A 283 5.99 2.33 28.26
N SER A 284 5.15 2.95 27.43
CA SER A 284 4.60 4.28 27.70
C SER A 284 3.47 4.16 28.71
N ASN A 285 3.53 4.94 29.79
CA ASN A 285 2.43 5.01 30.76
C ASN A 285 1.23 5.71 30.10
N CYS A 286 0.29 4.93 29.56
CA CYS A 286 -0.98 5.43 29.08
C CYS A 286 -1.79 6.01 30.25
N ASN A 287 -1.85 7.34 30.36
CA ASN A 287 -2.63 8.01 31.38
C ASN A 287 -4.13 7.73 31.17
N TYR A 288 -4.81 7.24 32.20
CA TYR A 288 -6.26 7.04 32.20
C TYR A 288 -7.01 8.30 31.75
N GLU A 289 -6.59 9.47 32.20
CA GLU A 289 -7.23 10.73 31.81
C GLU A 289 -7.08 11.01 30.31
N ALA A 290 -5.91 10.72 29.73
CA ALA A 290 -5.67 10.86 28.30
C ALA A 290 -6.56 9.91 27.50
N PHE A 291 -6.64 8.64 27.92
CA PHE A 291 -7.53 7.66 27.31
C PHE A 291 -9.00 8.09 27.36
N MET A 292 -9.48 8.56 28.52
CA MET A 292 -10.84 9.05 28.66
C MET A 292 -11.12 10.31 27.82
N ASN A 293 -10.13 11.19 27.66
CA ASN A 293 -10.26 12.37 26.80
C ASN A 293 -10.35 11.99 25.32
N ILE A 294 -9.56 11.00 24.87
CA ILE A 294 -9.63 10.49 23.49
C ILE A 294 -11.04 9.96 23.20
N ILE A 295 -11.62 9.12 24.08
CA ILE A 295 -12.99 8.60 23.89
C ILE A 295 -14.02 9.73 23.83
N LYS A 296 -13.90 10.75 24.68
CA LYS A 296 -14.85 11.87 24.70
C LYS A 296 -14.77 12.75 23.46
N LEU A 297 -13.58 12.85 22.84
CA LEU A 297 -13.32 13.71 21.68
C LEU A 297 -13.42 12.99 20.34
N SER A 298 -13.32 11.66 20.32
CA SER A 298 -13.44 10.87 19.09
C SER A 298 -14.78 11.15 18.40
N ASP A 299 -14.70 11.37 17.10
CA ASP A 299 -15.79 11.58 16.15
C ASP A 299 -16.06 10.31 15.31
N ASN A 300 -15.19 9.31 15.43
CA ASN A 300 -15.31 8.05 14.72
C ASN A 300 -16.14 7.05 15.53
N ILE A 301 -17.35 6.76 15.04
CA ILE A 301 -18.26 5.79 15.67
C ILE A 301 -17.62 4.40 15.75
N GLY A 302 -16.89 3.98 14.71
CA GLY A 302 -16.26 2.65 14.67
C GLY A 302 -15.19 2.45 15.74
N GLU A 303 -14.38 3.48 16.01
CA GLU A 303 -13.38 3.45 17.10
C GLU A 303 -14.05 3.31 18.47
N LEU A 304 -15.12 4.08 18.70
CA LEU A 304 -15.87 4.06 19.95
C LEU A 304 -16.55 2.69 20.18
N GLU A 305 -17.08 2.09 19.11
CA GLU A 305 -17.67 0.75 19.13
C GLU A 305 -16.60 -0.31 19.43
N ALA A 306 -15.44 -0.25 18.78
CA ALA A 306 -14.33 -1.17 19.04
C ALA A 306 -13.85 -1.11 20.51
N VAL A 307 -13.69 0.10 21.07
CA VAL A 307 -13.34 0.28 22.49
C VAL A 307 -14.43 -0.25 23.42
N ARG A 308 -15.71 0.02 23.10
CA ARG A 308 -16.86 -0.48 23.86
C ARG A 308 -16.88 -2.01 23.87
N ASP A 309 -16.65 -2.63 22.72
CA ASP A 309 -16.73 -4.09 22.55
C ASP A 309 -15.55 -4.77 23.25
N LYS A 310 -14.35 -4.20 23.17
CA LYS A 310 -13.20 -4.70 23.94
C LYS A 310 -13.41 -4.56 25.44
N ALA A 311 -13.95 -3.43 25.90
CA ALA A 311 -14.32 -3.26 27.31
C ALA A 311 -15.40 -4.26 27.75
N ALA A 312 -16.33 -4.62 26.87
CA ALA A 312 -17.36 -5.63 27.15
C ALA A 312 -16.79 -7.05 27.23
N GLU A 313 -15.84 -7.40 26.37
CA GLU A 313 -15.11 -8.66 26.41
C GLU A 313 -14.34 -8.82 27.73
N GLU A 314 -13.57 -7.80 28.12
CA GLU A 314 -12.82 -7.79 29.39
C GLU A 314 -13.77 -7.83 30.61
N LEU A 315 -14.92 -7.16 30.54
CA LEU A 315 -15.94 -7.25 31.58
C LEU A 315 -16.49 -8.68 31.72
N GLN A 316 -16.71 -9.38 30.61
CA GLN A 316 -17.16 -10.76 30.63
C GLN A 316 -16.08 -11.69 31.20
N TYR A 317 -14.82 -11.48 30.82
CA TYR A 317 -13.69 -12.21 31.38
C TYR A 317 -13.59 -12.03 32.89
N LEU A 318 -13.56 -10.78 33.39
CA LEU A 318 -13.46 -10.49 34.83
C LEU A 318 -14.63 -11.06 35.64
N ARG A 319 -15.84 -11.10 35.06
CA ARG A 319 -17.02 -11.70 35.70
C ARG A 319 -16.99 -13.22 35.76
N SER A 320 -16.21 -13.86 34.88
CA SER A 320 -16.04 -15.32 34.86
C SER A 320 -15.00 -15.82 35.84
N LEU A 321 -14.21 -14.93 36.44
CA LEU A 321 -13.18 -15.28 37.43
C LEU A 321 -13.84 -15.60 38.78
N ASP A 322 -13.83 -16.88 39.17
CA ASP A 322 -14.14 -17.30 40.53
C ASP A 322 -13.01 -16.85 41.48
N THR A 323 -13.23 -15.76 42.23
CA THR A 323 -12.22 -15.20 43.13
C THR A 323 -12.67 -15.17 44.59
N ALA A 324 -11.73 -15.45 45.51
CA ALA A 324 -11.92 -15.43 46.96
C ALA A 324 -10.92 -14.47 47.61
N GLY A 325 -11.38 -13.63 48.55
CA GLY A 325 -10.50 -12.74 49.34
C GLY A 325 -10.29 -11.34 48.72
N ASP A 326 -9.09 -10.78 48.91
CA ASP A 326 -8.73 -9.39 48.54
C ASP A 326 -8.81 -9.11 47.03
N ASP A 327 -8.68 -10.14 46.19
CA ASP A 327 -8.85 -10.04 44.73
C ASP A 327 -10.28 -9.65 44.32
N ILE A 328 -11.28 -9.87 45.18
CA ILE A 328 -12.67 -9.50 44.89
C ILE A 328 -12.82 -7.98 44.79
N ASN A 329 -12.12 -7.22 45.64
CA ASN A 329 -12.26 -5.76 45.67
C ASN A 329 -11.55 -5.10 44.50
N THR A 330 -10.37 -5.61 44.12
CA THR A 330 -9.63 -5.15 42.94
C THR A 330 -10.40 -5.44 41.65
N ILE A 331 -10.96 -6.66 41.51
CA ILE A 331 -11.78 -7.03 40.36
C ILE A 331 -13.06 -6.17 40.30
N LYS A 332 -13.73 -5.92 41.43
CA LYS A 332 -14.90 -5.02 41.46
C LYS A 332 -14.55 -3.60 41.00
N ASN A 333 -13.40 -3.07 41.40
CA ASN A 333 -12.95 -1.75 40.97
C ASN A 333 -12.64 -1.71 39.46
N GLN A 334 -12.01 -2.76 38.92
CA GLN A 334 -11.77 -2.90 37.48
C GLN A 334 -13.08 -2.99 36.70
N ILE A 335 -14.04 -3.80 37.15
CA ILE A 335 -15.37 -3.91 36.56
C ILE A 335 -16.07 -2.55 36.54
N ASN A 336 -16.06 -1.80 37.65
CA ASN A 336 -16.67 -0.47 37.71
C ASN A 336 -16.00 0.51 36.74
N SER A 337 -14.67 0.44 36.62
CA SER A 337 -13.91 1.29 35.69
C SER A 337 -14.25 0.98 34.23
N LEU A 338 -14.33 -0.29 33.85
CA LEU A 338 -14.71 -0.71 32.49
C LEU A 338 -16.19 -0.40 32.18
N LEU A 339 -17.09 -0.53 33.15
CA LEU A 339 -18.49 -0.11 32.99
C LEU A 339 -18.59 1.40 32.74
N PHE A 340 -17.75 2.20 33.39
CA PHE A 340 -17.68 3.64 33.15
C PHE A 340 -17.18 3.95 31.73
N VAL A 341 -16.10 3.30 31.28
CA VAL A 341 -15.59 3.42 29.90
C VAL A 341 -16.69 3.10 28.89
N LYS A 342 -17.34 1.94 29.04
CA LYS A 342 -18.45 1.51 28.18
C LYS A 342 -19.56 2.56 28.11
N LYS A 343 -19.99 3.08 29.27
CA LYS A 343 -21.04 4.11 29.36
C LYS A 343 -20.64 5.40 28.63
N VAL A 344 -19.38 5.80 28.71
CA VAL A 344 -18.87 6.99 28.02
C VAL A 344 -18.88 6.76 26.51
N CYS A 345 -18.44 5.60 26.01
CA CYS A 345 -18.54 5.23 24.60
C CYS A 345 -19.99 5.25 24.12
N ASP A 346 -20.91 4.56 24.82
CA ASP A 346 -22.33 4.50 24.45
C ASP A 346 -22.97 5.90 24.39
N SER A 347 -22.66 6.75 25.37
CA SER A 347 -23.14 8.14 25.41
C SER A 347 -22.60 8.97 24.25
N ARG A 348 -21.33 8.76 23.87
CA ARG A 348 -20.69 9.47 22.75
C ARG A 348 -21.27 9.01 21.42
N ILE A 349 -21.42 7.71 21.21
CA ILE A 349 -22.03 7.11 20.01
C ILE A 349 -23.45 7.63 19.80
N GLN A 350 -24.28 7.61 20.86
CA GLN A 350 -25.65 8.14 20.79
C GLN A 350 -25.66 9.62 20.41
N ARG A 351 -24.72 10.41 20.94
CA ARG A 351 -24.60 11.83 20.57
C ARG A 351 -24.25 12.01 19.10
N LEU A 352 -23.27 11.27 18.59
CA LEU A 352 -22.86 11.32 17.18
C LEU A 352 -24.00 10.90 16.25
N GLN A 353 -24.71 9.83 16.57
CA GLN A 353 -25.86 9.33 15.79
C GLN A 353 -27.07 10.27 15.84
N SER A 354 -27.26 11.01 16.94
CA SER A 354 -28.40 11.93 17.08
C SER A 354 -28.26 13.22 16.28
N GLY A 355 -27.09 13.49 15.66
CA GLY A 355 -26.81 14.73 14.92
C GLY A 355 -26.78 15.99 15.78
N LYS A 356 -26.91 15.88 17.11
CA LYS A 356 -26.87 17.01 18.07
C LYS A 356 -25.44 17.39 18.45
N GLU A 357 -24.52 17.38 17.49
CA GLU A 357 -23.16 17.83 17.71
C GLU A 357 -23.00 19.31 17.40
N ILE A 358 -22.71 20.09 18.44
CA ILE A 358 -21.83 21.24 18.30
C ILE A 358 -20.42 20.64 18.23
N ASN A 359 -19.79 20.71 17.06
CA ASN A 359 -18.44 20.23 16.82
C ASN A 359 -17.43 20.99 17.71
N THR A 360 -17.24 20.54 18.95
CA THR A 360 -16.32 21.16 19.90
C THR A 360 -14.87 21.10 19.42
N VAL A 361 -14.53 20.14 18.54
CA VAL A 361 -13.20 20.03 17.90
C VAL A 361 -13.03 21.04 16.75
N LYS A 362 -14.07 21.32 15.93
CA LYS A 362 -14.03 22.46 14.98
C LYS A 362 -14.04 23.81 15.70
N LEU A 363 -14.65 23.88 16.89
CA LEU A 363 -14.52 25.05 17.76
C LEU A 363 -13.08 25.15 18.30
N ALA A 364 -12.52 24.06 18.85
CA ALA A 364 -11.18 23.97 19.44
C ALA A 364 -10.05 24.29 18.44
N ALA A 365 -10.13 23.76 17.23
CA ALA A 365 -9.15 24.02 16.16
C ALA A 365 -9.16 25.48 15.68
N ASN A 366 -10.25 26.21 15.92
CA ASN A 366 -10.37 27.63 15.61
C ASN A 366 -9.93 28.57 16.76
N PHE A 367 -9.52 28.09 17.94
CA PHE A 367 -9.10 28.98 19.05
C PHE A 367 -7.81 29.76 18.80
N GLY A 368 -7.15 29.61 17.64
CA GLY A 368 -6.14 30.56 17.17
C GLY A 368 -6.71 31.93 16.74
N LYS A 369 -8.02 32.01 16.48
CA LYS A 369 -8.77 33.25 16.22
C LYS A 369 -10.11 33.14 16.95
N LEU A 370 -10.33 33.95 17.98
CA LEU A 370 -11.61 34.01 18.73
C LEU A 370 -12.81 33.73 17.80
N CYS A 371 -13.55 32.64 18.06
CA CYS A 371 -14.76 32.32 17.31
C CYS A 371 -15.72 33.51 17.41
N THR A 372 -15.91 34.22 16.30
CA THR A 372 -16.95 35.24 16.18
C THR A 372 -18.27 34.53 15.94
N VAL A 373 -19.03 34.29 17.00
CA VAL A 373 -20.41 33.80 16.88
C VAL A 373 -21.29 35.00 16.49
N PRO A 374 -22.10 34.90 15.42
CA PRO A 374 -23.04 35.95 15.05
C PRO A 374 -24.03 36.24 16.19
N LEU A 375 -24.34 37.52 16.43
CA LEU A 375 -25.19 37.95 17.55
C LEU A 375 -26.60 37.35 17.48
N ASP A 376 -27.15 37.20 16.27
CA ASP A 376 -28.43 36.54 16.01
C ASP A 376 -28.46 35.08 16.49
N SER A 377 -27.35 34.36 16.34
CA SER A 377 -27.22 32.98 16.85
C SER A 377 -27.14 32.95 18.39
N ILE A 378 -26.49 33.94 19.00
CA ILE A 378 -26.39 34.07 20.47
C ILE A 378 -27.77 34.36 21.08
N LEU A 379 -28.58 35.21 20.44
CA LEU A 379 -29.87 35.65 20.96
C LEU A 379 -30.97 34.56 20.89
N VAL A 380 -30.78 33.51 20.07
CA VAL A 380 -31.72 32.39 19.93
C VAL A 380 -31.37 31.20 20.84
N ASP A 381 -30.09 30.99 21.12
CA ASP A 381 -29.65 29.87 21.97
C ASP A 381 -29.68 30.24 23.46
N ASN A 382 -30.43 29.49 24.26
CA ASN A 382 -30.64 29.76 25.68
C ASN A 382 -29.34 29.71 26.51
N VAL A 383 -28.35 28.91 26.10
CA VAL A 383 -27.09 28.77 26.83
C VAL A 383 -26.14 29.92 26.46
N ALA A 384 -26.01 30.22 25.17
CA ALA A 384 -25.20 31.34 24.68
C ALA A 384 -25.73 32.69 25.20
N LEU A 385 -27.05 32.87 25.21
CA LEU A 385 -27.70 34.06 25.76
C LEU A 385 -27.37 34.27 27.24
N GLN A 386 -27.30 33.20 28.04
CA GLN A 386 -26.94 33.29 29.46
C GLN A 386 -25.52 33.84 29.65
N PHE A 387 -24.55 33.32 28.91
CA PHE A 387 -23.18 33.85 28.94
C PHE A 387 -23.09 35.29 28.44
N PHE A 388 -23.88 35.64 27.41
CA PHE A 388 -23.93 37.00 26.90
C PHE A 388 -24.58 37.98 27.88
N MET A 389 -25.61 37.56 28.63
CA MET A 389 -26.20 38.35 29.72
C MET A 389 -25.18 38.66 30.81
N ASP A 390 -24.39 37.67 31.24
CA ASP A 390 -23.35 37.86 32.25
C ASP A 390 -22.26 38.84 31.76
N TYR A 391 -21.87 38.75 30.48
CA TYR A 391 -20.94 39.70 29.85
C TYR A 391 -21.50 41.12 29.76
N MET A 392 -22.76 41.27 29.35
CA MET A 392 -23.44 42.56 29.25
C MET A 392 -23.67 43.19 30.63
N GLN A 393 -23.82 42.39 31.68
CA GLN A 393 -23.85 42.86 33.06
C GLN A 393 -22.50 43.43 33.50
N GLN A 394 -21.39 42.76 33.18
CA GLN A 394 -20.04 43.23 33.52
C GLN A 394 -19.63 44.51 32.78
N THR A 395 -20.10 44.66 31.54
CA THR A 395 -19.82 45.83 30.69
C THR A 395 -20.81 46.97 30.87
N GLY A 396 -21.85 46.80 31.69
CA GLY A 396 -22.89 47.81 31.93
C GLY A 396 -23.92 47.97 30.80
N GLY A 397 -23.91 47.09 29.79
CA GLY A 397 -24.82 47.11 28.64
C GLY A 397 -26.14 46.33 28.85
N GLN A 398 -26.38 45.78 30.04
CA GLN A 398 -27.54 44.93 30.33
C GLN A 398 -28.89 45.55 29.94
N ALA A 399 -29.04 46.87 30.09
CA ALA A 399 -30.26 47.60 29.75
C ALA A 399 -30.62 47.48 28.24
N HIS A 400 -29.62 47.54 27.35
CA HIS A 400 -29.82 47.42 25.91
C HIS A 400 -30.28 46.02 25.51
N LEU A 401 -29.72 44.99 26.14
CA LEU A 401 -30.10 43.59 25.88
C LEU A 401 -31.53 43.31 26.36
N PHE A 402 -31.89 43.74 27.57
CA PHE A 402 -33.24 43.57 28.10
C PHE A 402 -34.29 44.36 27.31
N PHE A 403 -33.94 45.58 26.87
CA PHE A 403 -34.80 46.33 25.97
C PHE A 403 -35.06 45.58 24.66
N TRP A 404 -34.01 45.04 24.03
CA TRP A 404 -34.16 44.25 22.80
C TRP A 404 -35.05 43.01 23.00
N MET A 405 -34.79 42.22 24.06
CA MET A 405 -35.59 41.04 24.38
C MET A 405 -37.06 41.38 24.66
N THR A 406 -37.31 42.51 25.33
CA THR A 406 -38.68 42.99 25.63
C THR A 406 -39.40 43.41 24.35
N VAL A 407 -38.72 44.12 23.45
CA VAL A 407 -39.27 44.56 22.16
C VAL A 407 -39.53 43.37 21.24
N GLU A 408 -38.64 42.39 21.21
CA GLU A 408 -38.83 41.14 20.47
C GLU A 408 -40.00 40.32 21.00
N GLY A 409 -40.11 40.18 22.32
CA GLY A 409 -41.26 39.55 22.96
C GLY A 409 -42.59 40.26 22.61
N TYR A 410 -42.57 41.60 22.60
CA TYR A 410 -43.73 42.39 22.17
C TYR A 410 -44.05 42.17 20.68
N ARG A 411 -43.05 42.15 19.80
CA ARG A 411 -43.22 41.94 18.36
C ARG A 411 -43.89 40.61 18.06
N VAL A 412 -43.39 39.52 18.66
CA VAL A 412 -43.95 38.17 18.49
C VAL A 412 -45.38 38.12 19.01
N THR A 413 -45.62 38.67 20.20
CA THR A 413 -46.97 38.72 20.80
C THR A 413 -47.93 39.54 19.94
N ALA A 414 -47.51 40.71 19.46
CA ALA A 414 -48.32 41.57 18.60
C ALA A 414 -48.63 40.90 17.26
N GLN A 415 -47.67 40.23 16.62
CA GLN A 415 -47.88 39.49 15.37
C GLN A 415 -48.92 38.38 15.56
N GLN A 416 -48.76 37.54 16.59
CA GLN A 416 -49.73 36.47 16.88
C GLN A 416 -51.14 37.01 17.14
N GLN A 417 -51.27 38.09 17.92
CA GLN A 417 -52.57 38.70 18.22
C GLN A 417 -53.21 39.35 16.98
N LEU A 418 -52.41 39.95 16.09
CA LEU A 418 -52.89 40.57 14.85
C LEU A 418 -53.27 39.52 13.78
N GLU A 419 -52.55 38.41 13.68
CA GLU A 419 -52.91 37.28 12.81
C GLU A 419 -54.25 36.67 13.21
N VAL A 420 -54.47 36.43 14.52
CA VAL A 420 -55.75 35.93 15.05
C VAL A 420 -56.90 36.89 14.73
N LEU A 421 -56.67 38.20 14.75
CA LEU A 421 -57.67 39.21 14.37
C LEU A 421 -57.95 39.22 12.87
N SER A 422 -56.95 38.96 12.02
CA SER A 422 -57.11 38.90 10.56
C SER A 422 -57.94 37.69 10.08
N GLY A 423 -57.90 36.57 10.83
CA GLY A 423 -58.66 35.36 10.51
C GLY A 423 -60.14 35.39 10.94
N ARG A 424 -60.55 36.28 11.86
CA ARG A 424 -61.93 36.38 12.38
C ARG A 424 -62.69 37.57 11.79
N GLN A 425 -62.99 37.52 10.49
CA GLN A 425 -63.59 38.65 9.79
C GLN A 425 -65.14 38.71 9.78
N ARG A 426 -65.86 38.10 10.74
CA ARG A 426 -67.34 38.18 10.75
C ARG A 426 -68.06 38.53 12.04
N ASP A 427 -67.41 38.61 13.20
CA ASP A 427 -68.07 39.14 14.42
C ASP A 427 -67.06 39.81 15.36
N GLY A 428 -67.29 41.08 15.70
CA GLY A 428 -66.61 41.73 16.84
C GLY A 428 -65.78 42.99 16.55
N LYS A 429 -66.41 44.09 16.11
CA LYS A 429 -65.78 45.44 16.11
C LYS A 429 -65.29 45.86 17.52
N GLN A 430 -65.94 45.40 18.59
CA GLN A 430 -65.56 45.71 19.97
C GLN A 430 -64.29 44.98 20.45
N GLN A 431 -64.15 43.70 20.09
CA GLN A 431 -63.00 42.87 20.52
C GLN A 431 -61.70 43.32 19.84
N THR A 432 -61.79 43.74 18.58
CA THR A 432 -60.66 44.30 17.80
C THR A 432 -60.11 45.59 18.42
N ASN A 433 -60.99 46.46 18.94
CA ASN A 433 -60.57 47.71 19.60
C ASN A 433 -59.93 47.47 20.97
N GLN A 434 -60.42 46.48 21.73
CA GLN A 434 -59.82 46.10 23.01
C GLN A 434 -58.42 45.52 22.84
N THR A 435 -58.21 44.59 21.90
CA THR A 435 -56.89 44.01 21.64
C THR A 435 -55.88 45.06 21.16
N LYS A 436 -56.30 45.99 20.29
CA LYS A 436 -55.46 47.13 19.88
C LYS A 436 -55.13 48.05 21.05
N GLY A 437 -56.07 48.28 21.97
CA GLY A 437 -55.86 49.05 23.20
C GLY A 437 -54.83 48.39 24.14
N LEU A 438 -54.87 47.08 24.29
CA LEU A 438 -53.90 46.32 25.09
C LEU A 438 -52.49 46.36 24.47
N LEU A 439 -52.38 46.20 23.14
CA LEU A 439 -51.10 46.32 22.44
C LEU A 439 -50.52 47.74 22.53
N ARG A 440 -51.38 48.77 22.50
CA ARG A 440 -50.94 50.16 22.72
C ARG A 440 -50.47 50.39 24.14
N ALA A 441 -51.20 49.89 25.15
CA ALA A 441 -50.80 50.00 26.55
C ALA A 441 -49.46 49.29 26.82
N ALA A 442 -49.23 48.11 26.24
CA ALA A 442 -47.95 47.41 26.35
C ALA A 442 -46.81 48.18 25.67
N ALA A 443 -47.04 48.81 24.51
CA ALA A 443 -46.05 49.63 23.84
C ALA A 443 -45.68 50.89 24.65
N VAL A 444 -46.67 51.55 25.25
CA VAL A 444 -46.45 52.68 26.18
C VAL A 444 -45.66 52.22 27.40
N GLY A 445 -45.95 51.04 27.95
CA GLY A 445 -45.19 50.48 29.07
C GLY A 445 -43.71 50.27 28.75
N ILE A 446 -43.39 49.76 27.56
CA ILE A 446 -41.99 49.58 27.10
C ILE A 446 -41.30 50.94 26.93
N TYR A 447 -42.00 51.93 26.37
CA TYR A 447 -41.49 53.29 26.23
C TYR A 447 -41.17 53.94 27.58
N GLU A 448 -42.09 53.85 28.55
CA GLU A 448 -41.89 54.40 29.89
C GLU A 448 -40.74 53.71 30.64
N GLN A 449 -40.59 52.40 30.46
CA GLN A 449 -39.60 51.60 31.17
C GLN A 449 -38.16 51.82 30.68
N TYR A 450 -37.94 52.04 29.37
CA TYR A 450 -36.59 52.05 28.78
C TYR A 450 -36.21 53.34 28.05
N LEU A 451 -37.16 54.10 27.51
CA LEU A 451 -36.90 55.24 26.62
C LEU A 451 -37.27 56.61 27.21
N SER A 452 -38.21 56.65 28.17
CA SER A 452 -38.63 57.86 28.86
C SER A 452 -37.47 58.59 29.54
N GLU A 453 -37.58 59.92 29.66
CA GLU A 453 -36.62 60.74 30.41
C GLU A 453 -36.51 60.33 31.88
N LYS A 454 -37.52 59.64 32.42
CA LYS A 454 -37.57 59.14 33.79
C LYS A 454 -37.09 57.69 33.95
N ALA A 455 -36.71 57.01 32.85
CA ALA A 455 -36.27 55.62 32.88
C ALA A 455 -34.90 55.47 33.56
N SER A 456 -34.73 54.42 34.36
CA SER A 456 -33.46 54.08 35.02
C SER A 456 -33.29 52.56 35.09
N PRO A 457 -32.38 51.94 34.32
CA PRO A 457 -31.44 52.53 33.36
C PRO A 457 -32.10 52.92 32.03
N ARG A 458 -31.82 54.13 31.53
CA ARG A 458 -32.29 54.61 30.22
C ARG A 458 -31.41 54.07 29.09
N VAL A 459 -32.03 53.52 28.06
CA VAL A 459 -31.33 53.02 26.86
C VAL A 459 -31.04 54.18 25.91
N THR A 460 -29.80 54.30 25.47
CA THR A 460 -29.36 55.34 24.53
C THR A 460 -29.79 55.00 23.10
N VAL A 461 -30.82 55.68 22.59
CA VAL A 461 -31.32 55.58 21.21
C VAL A 461 -31.39 56.99 20.63
N ASP A 462 -31.32 57.13 19.31
CA ASP A 462 -31.42 58.42 18.62
C ASP A 462 -32.68 59.21 19.05
N ASP A 463 -32.48 60.42 19.55
CA ASP A 463 -33.53 61.29 20.09
C ASP A 463 -34.63 61.59 19.05
N TYR A 464 -34.30 61.63 17.76
CA TYR A 464 -35.29 61.80 16.69
C TYR A 464 -36.24 60.61 16.59
N LEU A 465 -35.71 59.38 16.75
CA LEU A 465 -36.53 58.16 16.72
C LEU A 465 -37.41 58.05 17.97
N VAL A 466 -36.89 58.46 19.13
CA VAL A 466 -37.64 58.49 20.38
C VAL A 466 -38.79 59.50 20.31
N ALA A 467 -38.54 60.71 19.78
CA ALA A 467 -39.57 61.73 19.57
C ALA A 467 -40.66 61.25 18.59
N LYS A 468 -40.26 60.64 17.47
CA LYS A 468 -41.21 60.09 16.50
C LYS A 468 -42.07 58.97 17.08
N LEU A 469 -41.48 58.11 17.93
CA LEU A 469 -42.22 57.05 18.62
C LEU A 469 -43.19 57.65 19.65
N ALA A 470 -42.77 58.67 20.38
CA ALA A 470 -43.62 59.38 21.34
C ALA A 470 -44.85 60.03 20.67
N ASP A 471 -44.69 60.56 19.44
CA ASP A 471 -45.80 61.12 18.66
C ASP A 471 -46.78 60.06 18.13
N THR A 472 -46.36 58.79 18.05
CA THR A 472 -47.19 57.68 17.53
C THR A 472 -47.82 56.80 18.61
N LEU A 473 -47.31 56.85 19.84
CA LEU A 473 -47.84 56.15 21.02
C LEU A 473 -49.05 56.86 21.61
#